data_AF-A0A1V6J0H6-F1
#
_entry.id   AF-A0A1V6J0H6-F1
#
_cell.length_a   1.000
_cell.length_b   1.000
_cell.length_c   1.000
_cell.angle_alpha   90.00
_cell.angle_beta   90.00
_cell.angle_gamma   90.00
#
_symmetry.space_group_name_H-M   'P 1'
#
loop_
_entity.id
_entity.type
_entity.pdbx_description
1 polymer ?
#
loop_
_entity_poly.entity_id
_entity_poly.type
_entity_poly.pdbx_seq_one_letter_code
_entity_poly.pdbx_strand_id
1 'polypeptide(L)'
;MKKLLVIGMLLGTVTLAGAADDQVFALAAAGEVDAALVADVRAQLEQMSGAAVRVAEPIALTAEMAMDEIGRAAVKTMQPTDFGIIVIAAAGADAPQGVCLPDEHFGVINVTKLAADATPEQTVRRVMQNALRVESMLVGMSVCPFPLCALTSYETAEDLDHMSGNFCPPCQDRFTRLAGELGLRLVKAEPAAEPAPAAE
;
A
#
# COMPACT_ATOMS: atom_id res chain seq x y z
N MET A 1 61.33 7.43 32.93
CA MET A 1 60.95 6.76 31.67
C MET A 1 59.46 6.46 31.71
N LYS A 2 58.79 6.64 30.57
CA LYS A 2 57.35 6.90 30.37
C LYS A 2 56.44 5.74 30.80
N LYS A 3 55.35 6.10 31.51
CA LYS A 3 54.23 5.23 31.89
C LYS A 3 53.52 4.69 30.63
N LEU A 4 53.38 3.37 30.52
CA LEU A 4 52.58 2.71 29.49
C LEU A 4 51.08 2.87 29.83
N LEU A 5 50.35 3.45 28.89
CA LEU A 5 48.91 3.68 28.93
C LEU A 5 48.26 2.48 28.23
N VAL A 6 47.60 1.61 29.00
CA VAL A 6 46.78 0.52 28.46
C VAL A 6 45.41 1.10 28.13
N ILE A 7 45.11 1.27 26.84
CA ILE A 7 43.78 1.62 26.35
C ILE A 7 42.99 0.31 26.22
N GLY A 8 42.08 0.07 27.16
CA GLY A 8 41.12 -1.02 27.09
C GLY A 8 40.03 -0.69 26.08
N MET A 9 40.11 -1.30 24.89
CA MET A 9 39.08 -1.24 23.87
C MET A 9 38.04 -2.34 24.16
N LEU A 10 37.02 -2.00 24.95
CA LEU A 10 35.83 -2.83 25.12
C LEU A 10 34.96 -2.71 23.86
N LEU A 11 35.02 -3.73 22.99
CA LEU A 11 34.02 -3.93 21.94
C LEU A 11 32.67 -4.20 22.60
N GLY A 12 31.79 -3.21 22.59
CA GLY A 12 30.37 -3.43 22.80
C GLY A 12 29.79 -4.11 21.56
N THR A 13 29.51 -5.40 21.64
CA THR A 13 28.65 -6.10 20.67
C THR A 13 27.23 -5.53 20.82
N VAL A 14 26.89 -4.56 19.97
CA VAL A 14 25.49 -4.14 19.80
C VAL A 14 24.78 -5.27 19.07
N THR A 15 24.05 -6.09 19.82
CA THR A 15 23.05 -6.99 19.26
C THR A 15 21.88 -6.16 18.76
N LEU A 16 21.93 -5.72 17.50
CA LEU A 16 20.76 -5.23 16.77
C LEU A 16 19.92 -6.45 16.37
N ALA A 17 19.21 -7.03 17.34
CA ALA A 17 17.99 -7.76 17.05
C ALA A 17 16.90 -6.70 16.83
N GLY A 18 16.89 -6.08 15.66
CA GLY A 18 15.76 -5.25 15.20
C GLY A 18 14.57 -6.17 14.95
N ALA A 19 13.40 -5.76 15.43
CA ALA A 19 12.17 -6.55 15.42
C ALA A 19 11.84 -7.07 14.01
N ALA A 20 11.51 -8.35 13.93
CA ALA A 20 11.25 -9.04 12.67
C ALA A 20 9.94 -8.62 11.98
N ASP A 21 9.08 -7.81 12.63
CA ASP A 21 7.74 -7.45 12.15
C ASP A 21 7.46 -5.92 12.23
N ASP A 22 8.44 -5.08 11.90
CA ASP A 22 8.31 -3.62 12.00
C ASP A 22 8.00 -2.92 10.67
N GLN A 23 8.07 -3.61 9.53
CA GLN A 23 7.87 -2.95 8.25
C GLN A 23 6.39 -2.67 7.97
N VAL A 24 6.09 -1.57 7.28
CA VAL A 24 4.72 -1.17 6.92
C VAL A 24 4.66 -0.71 5.47
N PHE A 25 3.47 -0.69 4.87
CA PHE A 25 3.27 0.09 3.65
C PHE A 25 3.13 1.58 3.99
N ALA A 26 3.68 2.45 3.15
CA ALA A 26 3.37 3.86 3.18
C ALA A 26 2.25 4.17 2.17
N LEU A 27 1.35 5.10 2.51
CA LEU A 27 0.32 5.63 1.63
C LEU A 27 0.44 7.15 1.55
N ALA A 28 0.65 7.70 0.36
CA ALA A 28 0.75 9.15 0.15
C ALA A 28 -0.28 9.63 -0.89
N ALA A 29 -0.65 10.91 -0.78
CA ALA A 29 -1.34 11.63 -1.83
C ALA A 29 -0.33 12.36 -2.75
N ALA A 30 -0.67 12.56 -4.00
CA ALA A 30 0.05 13.47 -4.91
C ALA A 30 -0.94 14.35 -5.69
N GLY A 31 -0.79 15.67 -5.58
CA GLY A 31 -1.73 16.64 -6.17
C GLY A 31 -2.99 16.84 -5.33
N GLU A 32 -4.08 17.27 -5.98
CA GLU A 32 -5.37 17.56 -5.33
C GLU A 32 -6.13 16.27 -5.02
N VAL A 33 -5.73 15.59 -3.95
CA VAL A 33 -6.41 14.38 -3.44
C VAL A 33 -6.97 14.65 -2.06
N ASP A 34 -8.25 14.34 -1.85
CA ASP A 34 -8.92 14.52 -0.57
C ASP A 34 -8.28 13.65 0.52
N ALA A 35 -7.95 14.27 1.65
CA ALA A 35 -7.41 13.59 2.82
C ALA A 35 -8.39 12.55 3.39
N ALA A 36 -9.70 12.77 3.25
CA ALA A 36 -10.72 11.79 3.66
C ALA A 36 -10.62 10.51 2.83
N LEU A 37 -10.44 10.64 1.51
CA LEU A 37 -10.22 9.48 0.62
C LEU A 37 -8.96 8.69 1.03
N VAL A 38 -7.85 9.38 1.33
CA VAL A 38 -6.61 8.72 1.79
C VAL A 38 -6.84 7.96 3.09
N ALA A 39 -7.56 8.55 4.04
CA ALA A 39 -7.88 7.93 5.32
C ALA A 39 -8.77 6.69 5.15
N ASP A 40 -9.79 6.77 4.30
CA ASP A 40 -10.70 5.66 4.01
C ASP A 40 -9.98 4.51 3.31
N VAL A 41 -9.13 4.82 2.33
CA VAL A 41 -8.32 3.81 1.62
C VAL A 41 -7.34 3.14 2.58
N ARG A 42 -6.65 3.89 3.46
CA ARG A 42 -5.76 3.32 4.48
C ARG A 42 -6.50 2.32 5.36
N ALA A 43 -7.66 2.70 5.89
CA ALA A 43 -8.43 1.86 6.80
C ALA A 43 -8.92 0.59 6.11
N GLN A 44 -9.43 0.70 4.88
CA GLN A 44 -9.90 -0.45 4.11
C GLN A 44 -8.76 -1.38 3.69
N LEU A 45 -7.59 -0.84 3.30
CA LEU A 45 -6.42 -1.64 2.99
C LEU A 45 -5.99 -2.49 4.18
N GLU A 46 -5.81 -1.87 5.35
CA GLU A 46 -5.44 -2.59 6.56
C GLU A 46 -6.46 -3.68 6.92
N GLN A 47 -7.76 -3.39 6.77
CA GLN A 47 -8.83 -4.35 7.03
C GLN A 47 -8.79 -5.54 6.05
N MET A 48 -8.50 -5.28 4.77
CA MET A 48 -8.62 -6.27 3.70
C MET A 48 -7.35 -7.09 3.49
N SER A 49 -6.18 -6.46 3.55
CA SER A 49 -4.91 -7.16 3.37
C SER A 49 -4.38 -7.73 4.68
N GLY A 50 -4.72 -7.10 5.81
CA GLY A 50 -4.19 -7.42 7.12
C GLY A 50 -2.76 -6.92 7.33
N ALA A 51 -2.21 -6.10 6.44
CA ALA A 51 -0.91 -5.45 6.62
C ALA A 51 -1.09 -4.01 7.13
N ALA A 52 -0.19 -3.55 8.00
CA ALA A 52 -0.23 -2.18 8.51
C ALA A 52 0.15 -1.15 7.44
N VAL A 53 -0.58 -0.04 7.41
CA VAL A 53 -0.40 1.05 6.44
C VAL A 53 -0.26 2.38 7.18
N ARG A 54 0.87 3.05 6.97
CA ARG A 54 1.16 4.38 7.50
C ARG A 54 0.82 5.43 6.46
N VAL A 55 0.09 6.49 6.85
CA VAL A 55 -0.08 7.66 5.98
C VAL A 55 1.22 8.47 5.98
N ALA A 56 1.73 8.77 4.79
CA ALA A 56 2.93 9.57 4.56
C ALA A 56 2.58 10.99 4.11
N GLU A 57 3.58 11.87 4.14
CA GLU A 57 3.43 13.25 3.70
C GLU A 57 3.04 13.31 2.21
N PRO A 58 2.18 14.27 1.80
CA PRO A 58 1.84 14.45 0.40
C PRO A 58 3.06 14.75 -0.47
N ILE A 59 3.04 14.20 -1.69
CA ILE A 59 4.06 14.39 -2.70
C ILE A 59 3.68 15.60 -3.56
N ALA A 60 4.64 16.50 -3.76
CA ALA A 60 4.49 17.61 -4.69
C ALA A 60 4.31 17.07 -6.11
N LEU A 61 3.26 17.53 -6.79
CA LEU A 61 2.93 17.14 -8.15
C LEU A 61 3.03 18.37 -9.06
N THR A 62 3.66 18.22 -10.22
CA THR A 62 3.53 19.18 -11.33
C THR A 62 2.73 18.54 -12.47
N ALA A 63 2.11 19.36 -13.32
CA ALA A 63 1.17 18.90 -14.34
C ALA A 63 1.82 17.96 -15.40
N GLU A 64 3.14 18.05 -15.56
CA GLU A 64 3.91 17.32 -16.56
C GLU A 64 4.56 16.05 -16.03
N MET A 65 4.49 15.77 -14.72
CA MET A 65 5.16 14.61 -14.14
C MET A 65 4.53 13.30 -14.61
N ALA A 66 5.37 12.40 -15.10
CA ALA A 66 4.95 11.05 -15.43
C ALA A 66 4.66 10.23 -14.15
N MET A 67 3.80 9.21 -14.25
CA MET A 67 3.37 8.42 -13.08
C MET A 67 4.54 7.71 -12.37
N ASP A 68 5.54 7.28 -13.11
CA ASP A 68 6.77 6.69 -12.55
C ASP A 68 7.67 7.73 -11.89
N GLU A 69 7.72 8.97 -12.40
CA GLU A 69 8.40 10.08 -11.74
C GLU A 69 7.76 10.45 -10.40
N ILE A 70 6.42 10.42 -10.32
CA ILE A 70 5.66 10.61 -9.06
C ILE A 70 6.08 9.54 -8.04
N GLY A 71 6.12 8.27 -8.47
CA GLY A 71 6.52 7.15 -7.62
C GLY A 71 7.96 7.26 -7.12
N ARG A 72 8.91 7.57 -8.02
CA ARG A 72 10.32 7.80 -7.64
C ARG A 72 10.51 9.00 -6.72
N ALA A 73 9.64 10.02 -6.81
CA ALA A 73 9.64 11.12 -5.85
C ALA A 73 9.13 10.66 -4.47
N ALA A 74 8.09 9.83 -4.44
CA ALA A 74 7.53 9.27 -3.21
C ALA A 74 8.50 8.33 -2.48
N VAL A 75 9.27 7.51 -3.21
CA VAL A 75 10.29 6.64 -2.60
C VAL A 75 11.32 7.44 -1.79
N LYS A 76 11.66 8.67 -2.22
CA LYS A 76 12.60 9.53 -1.49
C LYS A 76 12.06 10.02 -0.14
N THR A 77 10.76 9.89 0.11
CA THR A 77 10.11 10.26 1.38
C THR A 77 9.87 9.06 2.30
N MET A 78 10.25 7.85 1.88
CA MET A 78 10.09 6.64 2.68
C MET A 78 10.92 6.73 3.97
N GLN A 79 10.33 6.23 5.05
CA GLN A 79 11.00 6.01 6.32
C GLN A 79 11.71 4.65 6.33
N PRO A 80 12.69 4.42 7.23
CA PRO A 80 13.38 3.14 7.33
C PRO A 80 12.46 1.93 7.60
N THR A 81 11.27 2.17 8.14
CA THR A 81 10.24 1.15 8.41
C THR A 81 9.31 0.91 7.21
N ASP A 82 9.40 1.67 6.13
CA ASP A 82 8.52 1.46 4.99
C ASP A 82 9.07 0.35 4.07
N PHE A 83 8.25 -0.66 3.79
CA PHE A 83 8.55 -1.73 2.84
C PHE A 83 8.40 -1.25 1.39
N GLY A 84 7.37 -0.45 1.14
CA GLY A 84 7.05 0.16 -0.14
C GLY A 84 5.99 1.24 0.01
N ILE A 85 5.83 2.08 -1.01
CA ILE A 85 4.92 3.22 -0.98
C ILE A 85 3.86 3.15 -2.08
N ILE A 86 2.61 3.37 -1.69
CA ILE A 86 1.46 3.49 -2.57
C ILE A 86 1.11 4.96 -2.64
N VAL A 87 0.94 5.48 -3.86
CA VAL A 87 0.61 6.89 -4.09
C VAL A 87 -0.74 6.98 -4.77
N ILE A 88 -1.68 7.71 -4.17
CA ILE A 88 -2.93 8.13 -4.82
C ILE A 88 -2.64 9.49 -5.46
N ALA A 89 -2.64 9.55 -6.79
CA ALA A 89 -2.24 10.72 -7.55
C ALA A 89 -3.40 11.30 -8.38
N ALA A 90 -3.63 12.60 -8.27
CA ALA A 90 -4.49 13.36 -9.17
C ALA A 90 -3.73 13.72 -10.46
N ALA A 91 -3.32 12.70 -11.22
CA ALA A 91 -2.56 12.87 -12.46
C ALA A 91 -3.49 13.18 -13.66
N GLY A 92 -2.91 13.56 -14.80
CA GLY A 92 -3.68 13.86 -16.01
C GLY A 92 -4.52 12.68 -16.52
N ALA A 93 -5.65 12.97 -17.18
CA ALA A 93 -6.58 11.95 -17.68
C ALA A 93 -5.95 11.02 -18.75
N ASP A 94 -4.98 11.54 -19.51
CA ASP A 94 -4.23 10.78 -20.52
C ASP A 94 -3.19 9.83 -19.93
N ALA A 95 -2.82 10.02 -18.65
CA ALA A 95 -1.91 9.10 -17.97
C ALA A 95 -2.54 7.71 -17.76
N PRO A 96 -1.74 6.65 -17.54
CA PRO A 96 -2.27 5.34 -17.18
C PRO A 96 -3.14 5.37 -15.92
N GLN A 97 -4.00 4.36 -15.75
CA GLN A 97 -4.80 4.20 -14.52
C GLN A 97 -3.93 3.95 -13.28
N GLY A 98 -2.77 3.33 -13.49
CA GLY A 98 -1.75 3.17 -12.46
C GLY A 98 -0.47 2.59 -13.04
N VAL A 99 0.60 2.65 -12.25
CA VAL A 99 1.88 2.01 -12.50
C VAL A 99 2.35 1.37 -11.21
N CYS A 100 2.97 0.20 -11.27
CA CYS A 100 3.65 -0.39 -10.13
C CYS A 100 5.00 -0.91 -10.58
N LEU A 101 6.04 -0.50 -9.87
CA LEU A 101 7.41 -0.93 -10.09
C LEU A 101 7.91 -1.55 -8.77
N PRO A 102 7.67 -2.86 -8.55
CA PRO A 102 8.06 -3.52 -7.30
C PRO A 102 9.55 -3.45 -7.00
N ASP A 103 10.40 -3.55 -8.02
CA ASP A 103 11.86 -3.42 -7.89
C ASP A 103 12.29 -2.00 -7.44
N GLU A 104 11.39 -1.03 -7.56
CA GLU A 104 11.58 0.34 -7.09
C GLU A 104 10.74 0.66 -5.84
N HIS A 105 10.07 -0.34 -5.26
CA HIS A 105 9.28 -0.24 -4.03
C HIS A 105 8.09 0.72 -4.08
N PHE A 106 7.46 0.93 -5.25
CA PHE A 106 6.27 1.78 -5.32
C PHE A 106 5.16 1.32 -6.27
N GLY A 107 3.97 1.84 -6.02
CA GLY A 107 2.92 1.93 -7.03
C GLY A 107 2.16 3.26 -6.94
N VAL A 108 1.69 3.76 -8.09
CA VAL A 108 0.96 5.01 -8.21
C VAL A 108 -0.38 4.72 -8.87
N ILE A 109 -1.45 5.28 -8.32
CA ILE A 109 -2.84 5.11 -8.73
C ILE A 109 -3.37 6.45 -9.20
N ASN A 110 -3.90 6.53 -10.42
CA ASN A 110 -4.45 7.75 -10.98
C ASN A 110 -5.93 7.91 -10.58
N VAL A 111 -6.19 8.68 -9.53
CA VAL A 111 -7.57 8.88 -9.05
C VAL A 111 -8.42 9.65 -10.06
N THR A 112 -7.84 10.59 -10.80
CA THR A 112 -8.54 11.36 -11.86
C THR A 112 -9.17 10.42 -12.88
N LYS A 113 -8.43 9.38 -13.29
CA LYS A 113 -8.90 8.41 -14.29
C LYS A 113 -9.91 7.41 -13.72
N LEU A 114 -9.77 7.03 -12.45
CA LEU A 114 -10.74 6.15 -11.78
C LEU A 114 -12.07 6.86 -11.47
N ALA A 115 -12.02 8.18 -11.28
CA ALA A 115 -13.16 9.02 -10.92
C ALA A 115 -13.96 9.56 -12.12
N ALA A 116 -13.43 9.47 -13.35
CA ALA A 116 -13.98 10.16 -14.53
C ALA A 116 -15.49 9.97 -14.75
N ASP A 117 -16.01 8.77 -14.45
CA ASP A 117 -17.43 8.41 -14.60
C ASP A 117 -17.99 7.69 -13.34
N ALA A 118 -17.44 8.00 -12.15
CA ALA A 118 -17.80 7.33 -10.91
C ALA A 118 -18.49 8.27 -9.92
N THR A 119 -19.43 7.74 -9.13
CA THR A 119 -19.84 8.40 -7.89
C THR A 119 -18.66 8.46 -6.90
N PRO A 120 -18.74 9.29 -5.85
CA PRO A 120 -17.72 9.29 -4.79
C PRO A 120 -17.48 7.90 -4.19
N GLU A 121 -18.55 7.13 -3.95
CA GLU A 121 -18.46 5.78 -3.38
C GLU A 121 -17.79 4.79 -4.35
N GLN A 122 -18.13 4.87 -5.64
CA GLN A 122 -17.44 4.08 -6.67
C GLN A 122 -15.97 4.46 -6.75
N THR A 123 -15.63 5.75 -6.66
CA THR A 123 -14.24 6.22 -6.68
C THR A 123 -13.43 5.64 -5.53
N VAL A 124 -13.96 5.71 -4.30
CA VAL A 124 -13.31 5.09 -3.12
C VAL A 124 -13.07 3.60 -3.36
N ARG A 125 -14.10 2.87 -3.81
CA ARG A 125 -13.99 1.43 -4.08
C ARG A 125 -12.94 1.11 -5.13
N ARG A 126 -12.93 1.83 -6.26
CA ARG A 126 -11.98 1.62 -7.37
C ARG A 126 -10.54 1.93 -6.95
N VAL A 127 -10.32 2.99 -6.17
CA VAL A 127 -9.00 3.35 -5.63
C VAL A 127 -8.53 2.27 -4.66
N MET A 128 -9.38 1.84 -3.73
CA MET A 128 -9.06 0.77 -2.78
C MET A 128 -8.68 -0.52 -3.51
N GLN A 129 -9.48 -0.96 -4.49
CA GLN A 129 -9.19 -2.20 -5.24
C GLN A 129 -7.85 -2.12 -5.97
N ASN A 130 -7.48 -0.94 -6.49
CA ASN A 130 -6.17 -0.73 -7.09
C ASN A 130 -5.05 -0.71 -6.06
N ALA A 131 -5.27 -0.11 -4.89
CA ALA A 131 -4.28 -0.10 -3.81
C ALA A 131 -4.02 -1.53 -3.29
N LEU A 132 -5.05 -2.36 -3.16
CA LEU A 132 -4.91 -3.77 -2.76
C LEU A 132 -4.12 -4.58 -3.80
N ARG A 133 -4.33 -4.29 -5.09
CA ARG A 133 -3.50 -4.86 -6.18
C ARG A 133 -2.05 -4.40 -6.08
N VAL A 134 -1.81 -3.11 -5.81
CA VAL A 134 -0.45 -2.58 -5.64
C VAL A 134 0.25 -3.25 -4.47
N GLU A 135 -0.38 -3.35 -3.28
CA GLU A 135 0.19 -4.08 -2.13
C GLU A 135 0.59 -5.50 -2.52
N SER A 136 -0.29 -6.18 -3.24
CA SER A 136 -0.05 -7.57 -3.69
C SER A 136 1.14 -7.68 -4.64
N MET A 137 1.26 -6.75 -5.60
CA MET A 137 2.40 -6.74 -6.52
C MET A 137 3.72 -6.42 -5.80
N LEU A 138 3.68 -5.51 -4.81
CA LEU A 138 4.85 -5.18 -3.99
C LEU A 138 5.36 -6.37 -3.19
N VAL A 139 4.47 -7.26 -2.72
CA VAL A 139 4.88 -8.52 -2.05
C VAL A 139 5.16 -9.68 -3.04
N GLY A 140 5.19 -9.42 -4.35
CA GLY A 140 5.55 -10.40 -5.37
C GLY A 140 4.40 -11.34 -5.78
N MET A 141 3.15 -10.96 -5.56
CA MET A 141 2.00 -11.68 -6.11
C MET A 141 1.75 -11.30 -7.57
N SER A 142 1.16 -12.24 -8.29
CA SER A 142 0.76 -12.10 -9.69
C SER A 142 -0.77 -12.12 -9.82
N VAL A 143 -1.24 -11.80 -11.02
CA VAL A 143 -2.65 -11.86 -11.41
C VAL A 143 -3.27 -13.21 -11.00
N CYS A 144 -4.48 -13.15 -10.43
CA CYS A 144 -5.26 -14.32 -10.07
C CYS A 144 -6.24 -14.66 -11.19
N PRO A 145 -6.35 -15.92 -11.64
CA PRO A 145 -7.32 -16.31 -12.68
C PRO A 145 -8.76 -16.40 -12.16
N PHE A 146 -9.00 -16.25 -10.85
CA PHE A 146 -10.35 -16.34 -10.28
C PHE A 146 -11.11 -15.02 -10.54
N PRO A 147 -12.23 -15.04 -11.29
CA PRO A 147 -12.86 -13.82 -11.80
C PRO A 147 -13.36 -12.83 -10.74
N LEU A 148 -13.63 -13.31 -9.52
CA LEU A 148 -14.11 -12.48 -8.43
C LEU A 148 -12.98 -11.99 -7.51
N CYS A 149 -11.73 -12.43 -7.69
CA CYS A 149 -10.61 -11.96 -6.88
C CYS A 149 -10.22 -10.53 -7.26
N ALA A 150 -9.86 -9.71 -6.28
CA ALA A 150 -9.27 -8.38 -6.50
C ALA A 150 -8.07 -8.43 -7.46
N LEU A 151 -7.33 -9.54 -7.50
CA LEU A 151 -6.17 -9.71 -8.37
C LEU A 151 -6.49 -10.21 -9.78
N THR A 152 -7.76 -10.38 -10.16
CA THR A 152 -8.05 -10.65 -11.58
C THR A 152 -7.74 -9.43 -12.44
N SER A 153 -7.30 -9.69 -13.67
CA SER A 153 -7.11 -8.65 -14.68
C SER A 153 -8.44 -7.97 -15.02
N TYR A 154 -8.34 -6.70 -15.36
CA TYR A 154 -9.44 -5.87 -15.83
C TYR A 154 -8.89 -4.90 -16.89
N GLU A 155 -9.74 -4.39 -17.76
CA GLU A 155 -9.34 -3.52 -18.88
C GLU A 155 -9.78 -2.06 -18.64
N THR A 156 -10.95 -1.88 -18.02
CA THR A 156 -11.56 -0.57 -17.82
C THR A 156 -11.81 -0.29 -16.34
N ALA A 157 -11.89 1.00 -15.97
CA ALA A 157 -12.24 1.37 -14.59
C ALA A 157 -13.66 0.90 -14.20
N GLU A 158 -14.55 0.66 -15.18
CA GLU A 158 -15.90 0.15 -14.95
C GLU A 158 -15.90 -1.32 -14.53
N ASP A 159 -15.01 -2.15 -15.08
CA ASP A 159 -14.88 -3.57 -14.74
C ASP A 159 -14.72 -3.80 -13.22
N LEU A 160 -14.06 -2.85 -12.55
CA LEU A 160 -13.83 -2.83 -11.11
C LEU A 160 -15.12 -2.87 -10.28
N ASP A 161 -16.20 -2.27 -10.79
CA ASP A 161 -17.47 -2.20 -10.09
C ASP A 161 -18.20 -3.55 -10.07
N HIS A 162 -17.88 -4.43 -11.02
CA HIS A 162 -18.42 -5.77 -11.16
C HIS A 162 -17.60 -6.84 -10.41
N MET A 163 -16.45 -6.49 -9.86
CA MET A 163 -15.57 -7.39 -9.11
C MET A 163 -15.82 -7.33 -7.60
N SER A 164 -15.58 -8.43 -6.85
CA SER A 164 -15.82 -8.44 -5.38
C SER A 164 -14.99 -7.45 -4.59
N GLY A 165 -13.87 -7.02 -5.16
CA GLY A 165 -12.90 -6.11 -4.56
C GLY A 165 -12.03 -6.70 -3.46
N ASN A 166 -12.25 -7.95 -3.05
CA ASN A 166 -11.48 -8.65 -2.02
C ASN A 166 -10.59 -9.75 -2.62
N PHE A 167 -9.59 -10.21 -1.87
CA PHE A 167 -8.88 -11.44 -2.23
C PHE A 167 -9.82 -12.64 -2.19
N CYS A 168 -9.63 -13.59 -3.10
CA CYS A 168 -10.14 -14.94 -2.87
C CYS A 168 -9.36 -15.59 -1.71
N PRO A 169 -9.94 -16.58 -0.99
CA PRO A 169 -9.26 -17.17 0.17
C PRO A 169 -7.82 -17.64 -0.09
N PRO A 170 -7.50 -18.29 -1.23
CA PRO A 170 -6.11 -18.64 -1.55
C PRO A 170 -5.17 -17.45 -1.73
N CYS A 171 -5.66 -16.33 -2.28
CA CYS A 171 -4.86 -15.11 -2.42
C CYS A 171 -4.65 -14.42 -1.08
N GLN A 172 -5.64 -14.46 -0.17
CA GLN A 172 -5.49 -13.95 1.19
C GLN A 172 -4.40 -14.72 1.93
N ASP A 173 -4.47 -16.05 1.94
CA ASP A 173 -3.47 -16.89 2.61
C ASP A 173 -2.07 -16.68 2.02
N ARG A 174 -1.99 -16.56 0.68
CA ARG A 174 -0.73 -16.26 -0.02
C ARG A 174 -0.18 -14.89 0.35
N PHE A 175 -1.02 -13.86 0.40
CA PHE A 175 -0.62 -12.51 0.78
C PHE A 175 -0.08 -12.51 2.21
N THR A 176 -0.85 -13.03 3.16
CA THR A 176 -0.47 -13.09 4.58
C THR A 176 0.86 -13.81 4.78
N ARG A 177 1.09 -14.94 4.08
CA ARG A 177 2.36 -15.66 4.14
C ARG A 177 3.52 -14.84 3.58
N LEU A 178 3.37 -14.27 2.38
CA LEU A 178 4.44 -13.48 1.73
C LEU A 178 4.76 -12.22 2.54
N ALA A 179 3.73 -11.53 3.05
CA ALA A 179 3.91 -10.35 3.90
C ALA A 179 4.69 -10.69 5.17
N GLY A 180 4.37 -11.81 5.84
CA GLY A 180 5.13 -12.30 6.99
C GLY A 180 6.58 -12.69 6.64
N GLU A 181 6.82 -13.34 5.50
CA GLU A 181 8.18 -13.65 5.02
C GLU A 181 9.01 -12.38 4.75
N LEU A 182 8.36 -11.27 4.43
CA LEU A 182 8.97 -9.96 4.19
C LEU A 182 9.08 -9.09 5.45
N GLY A 183 8.61 -9.56 6.61
CA GLY A 183 8.68 -8.81 7.87
C GLY A 183 7.71 -7.62 7.96
N LEU A 184 6.63 -7.65 7.16
CA LEU A 184 5.54 -6.69 7.28
C LEU A 184 4.77 -6.91 8.58
N ARG A 185 4.51 -5.82 9.28
CA ARG A 185 3.65 -5.78 10.45
C ARG A 185 2.22 -6.10 10.05
N LEU A 186 1.73 -7.25 10.51
CA LEU A 186 0.35 -7.66 10.27
C LEU A 186 -0.58 -7.10 11.35
N VAL A 187 -1.69 -6.49 10.93
CA VAL A 187 -2.77 -6.04 11.82
C VAL A 187 -3.75 -7.18 12.02
N LYS A 188 -4.15 -7.39 13.29
CA LYS A 188 -5.19 -8.35 13.59
C LYS A 188 -6.51 -7.77 13.09
N ALA A 189 -7.18 -8.45 12.17
CA ALA A 189 -8.54 -8.06 11.77
C ALA A 189 -9.41 -8.04 13.03
N GLU A 190 -9.97 -6.88 13.38
CA GLU A 190 -11.05 -6.84 14.36
C GLU A 190 -12.24 -7.58 13.73
N PRO A 191 -12.82 -8.58 14.42
CA PRO A 191 -14.01 -9.24 13.91
C PRO A 191 -15.10 -8.18 13.72
N ALA A 192 -15.67 -8.12 12.51
CA ALA A 192 -16.79 -7.25 12.21
C ALA A 192 -17.85 -7.42 13.30
N ALA A 193 -18.21 -6.33 13.97
CA ALA A 193 -19.19 -6.37 15.05
C ALA A 193 -20.45 -7.07 14.56
N GLU A 194 -20.84 -8.13 15.27
CA GLU A 194 -22.05 -8.90 14.98
C GLU A 194 -23.23 -7.92 14.92
N PRO A 195 -24.04 -7.91 13.84
CA PRO A 195 -25.18 -7.00 13.78
C PRO A 195 -26.07 -7.29 14.98
N ALA A 196 -26.39 -6.24 15.75
CA ALA A 196 -27.24 -6.34 16.91
C ALA A 196 -28.53 -7.11 16.53
N PRO A 197 -28.98 -8.08 17.36
CA PRO A 197 -30.18 -8.82 17.06
C PRO A 197 -31.34 -7.84 16.85
N ALA A 198 -32.05 -8.00 15.73
CA ALA A 198 -33.24 -7.23 15.45
C ALA A 198 -34.20 -7.40 16.64
N ALA A 199 -34.58 -6.28 17.25
CA ALA A 199 -35.62 -6.28 18.26
C ALA A 199 -36.96 -6.64 17.59
N GLU A 200 -37.56 -7.75 18.03
CA GLU A 200 -38.95 -8.12 17.73
C GLU A 200 -39.96 -7.18 18.41
#